data_AF-A0A7Y3Z6D9-F1
#
_entry.id   AF-A0A7Y3Z6D9-F1
#
_cell.length_a   1.000
_cell.length_b   1.000
_cell.length_c   1.000
_cell.angle_alpha   90.00
_cell.angle_beta   90.00
_cell.angle_gamma   90.00
#
_symmetry.space_group_name_H-M   'P 1'
#
loop_
_entity.id
_entity.type
_entity.pdbx_description
1 polymer ?
#
loop_
_entity_poly.entity_id
_entity_poly.type
_entity_poly.pdbx_seq_one_letter_code
_entity_poly.pdbx_strand_id
1 'polypeptide(L)'
;MSNKKLVVSSGDVYFIPLFLYEESSTKSFSRYKFGGEEQEFCFFRIIDDHLGAGILIEIFNYVGGIETDMNEIVSSQRLFKPIYISGSGISKKRWRKVGETKNYNKETDSNYSSIQFLIGMPGEFRLWCNDMESDIDSSQDIDDVEEHIIWTSMQVEKRVLKVLGRL
;
A
#
# COMPACT_ATOMS: atom_id res chain seq x y z
N MET A 1 24.05 -7.96 -14.34
CA MET A 1 23.25 -6.75 -14.04
C MET A 1 23.21 -6.61 -12.54
N SER A 2 23.64 -5.47 -11.99
CA SER A 2 23.50 -5.21 -10.56
C SER A 2 22.01 -5.17 -10.23
N ASN A 3 21.52 -6.17 -9.50
CA ASN A 3 20.21 -6.13 -8.86
C ASN A 3 20.28 -5.01 -7.81
N LYS A 4 20.04 -3.76 -8.22
CA LYS A 4 19.79 -2.69 -7.27
C LYS A 4 18.54 -3.11 -6.48
N LYS A 5 18.75 -3.45 -5.21
CA LYS A 5 17.68 -3.68 -4.25
C LYS A 5 16.82 -2.42 -4.24
N LEU A 6 15.51 -2.59 -4.38
CA LEU A 6 14.58 -1.50 -4.14
C LEU A 6 14.74 -1.11 -2.67
N VAL A 7 15.01 0.17 -2.42
CA VAL A 7 15.06 0.75 -1.08
C VAL A 7 14.04 1.86 -1.08
N VAL A 8 13.10 1.81 -0.14
CA VAL A 8 12.09 2.84 0.11
C VAL A 8 12.27 3.35 1.53
N SER A 9 11.82 4.58 1.80
CA SER A 9 11.92 5.16 3.15
C SER A 9 10.53 5.21 3.78
N SER A 10 10.43 4.88 5.07
CA SER A 10 9.23 5.13 5.85
C SER A 10 8.80 6.60 5.73
N GLY A 11 7.50 6.83 5.51
CA GLY A 11 6.95 8.15 5.29
C GLY A 11 6.94 8.61 3.83
N ASP A 12 7.64 7.93 2.92
CA ASP A 12 7.54 8.22 1.48
C ASP A 12 6.11 8.01 0.99
N VAL A 13 5.61 8.94 0.15
CA VAL A 13 4.26 8.89 -0.41
C VAL A 13 4.33 8.75 -1.92
N TYR A 14 3.53 7.81 -2.45
CA TYR A 14 3.47 7.44 -3.86
C TYR A 14 2.04 7.51 -4.37
N PHE A 15 1.89 7.70 -5.68
CA PHE A 15 0.58 7.59 -6.33
C PHE A 15 0.30 6.15 -6.82
N ILE A 16 -0.99 5.83 -6.96
CA ILE A 16 -1.59 4.65 -7.57
C ILE A 16 -2.47 5.12 -8.73
N PRO A 17 -2.10 4.86 -9.99
CA PRO A 17 -2.93 5.20 -11.14
C PRO A 17 -4.22 4.39 -11.14
N LEU A 18 -5.36 5.07 -11.28
CA LEU A 18 -6.68 4.41 -11.28
C LEU A 18 -7.10 3.84 -12.63
N PHE A 19 -6.22 3.89 -13.63
CA PHE A 19 -6.50 3.52 -15.03
C PHE A 19 -5.58 2.43 -15.58
N LEU A 20 -4.66 1.89 -14.78
CA LEU A 20 -3.71 0.86 -15.23
C LEU A 20 -4.08 -0.55 -14.75
N TYR A 21 -5.21 -0.74 -14.07
CA TYR A 21 -5.59 -1.99 -13.39
C TYR A 21 -5.67 -3.24 -14.29
N GLU A 22 -5.73 -3.11 -15.61
CA GLU A 22 -5.67 -4.22 -16.57
C GLU A 22 -4.26 -4.54 -17.05
N GLU A 23 -3.30 -3.64 -16.82
CA GLU A 23 -1.92 -3.78 -17.25
C GLU A 23 -1.15 -4.73 -16.33
N SER A 24 -0.36 -5.61 -16.93
CA SER A 24 0.49 -6.55 -16.19
C SER A 24 1.41 -5.84 -15.21
N SER A 25 1.53 -6.38 -13.98
CA SER A 25 2.47 -5.91 -12.96
C SER A 25 3.94 -5.93 -13.40
N THR A 26 4.29 -6.68 -14.45
CA THR A 26 5.67 -6.75 -14.98
C THR A 26 6.01 -5.62 -15.96
N LYS A 27 5.00 -4.91 -16.49
CA LYS A 27 5.16 -3.81 -17.46
C LYS A 27 5.83 -2.61 -16.82
N SER A 28 6.84 -2.07 -17.48
CA SER A 28 7.53 -0.86 -17.06
C SER A 28 6.84 0.39 -17.58
N PHE A 29 6.66 1.38 -16.71
CA PHE A 29 6.09 2.69 -17.01
C PHE A 29 7.14 3.80 -16.92
N SER A 30 8.43 3.48 -17.00
CA SER A 30 9.53 4.46 -16.90
C SER A 30 9.47 5.57 -17.96
N ARG A 31 8.88 5.29 -19.13
CA ARG A 31 8.70 6.26 -20.23
C ARG A 31 7.32 6.90 -20.27
N TYR A 32 6.39 6.44 -19.43
CA TYR A 32 5.04 6.99 -19.37
C TYR A 32 5.08 8.38 -18.74
N LYS A 33 4.33 9.34 -19.31
CA LYS A 33 4.16 10.68 -18.75
C LYS A 33 2.81 10.73 -18.04
N PHE A 34 2.85 10.68 -16.71
CA PHE A 34 1.68 10.86 -15.85
C PHE A 34 1.35 12.35 -15.71
N GLY A 35 0.09 12.67 -15.37
CA GLY A 35 -0.36 14.04 -15.08
C GLY A 35 -1.21 14.69 -16.18
N GLY A 36 -1.88 13.89 -17.03
CA GLY A 36 -2.94 14.42 -17.91
C GLY A 36 -4.16 14.86 -17.10
N GLU A 37 -4.93 15.84 -17.58
CA GLU A 37 -6.09 16.42 -16.86
C GLU A 37 -7.14 15.38 -16.43
N GLU A 38 -7.31 14.32 -17.21
CA GLU A 38 -8.27 13.24 -16.94
C GLU A 38 -7.69 12.09 -16.08
N GLN A 39 -6.44 12.20 -15.63
CA GLN A 39 -5.79 11.14 -14.87
C GLN A 39 -5.99 11.31 -13.36
N GLU A 40 -6.76 10.40 -12.78
CA GLU A 40 -6.93 10.29 -11.35
C GLU A 40 -5.97 9.28 -10.71
N PHE A 41 -5.57 9.61 -9.49
CA PHE A 41 -4.67 8.82 -8.68
C PHE A 41 -5.22 8.69 -7.25
N CYS A 42 -5.04 7.51 -6.67
CA CYS A 42 -5.06 7.31 -5.23
C CYS A 42 -3.63 7.39 -4.69
N PHE A 43 -3.44 7.46 -3.38
CA PHE A 43 -2.11 7.64 -2.79
C PHE A 43 -1.86 6.65 -1.66
N PHE A 44 -0.60 6.26 -1.48
CA PHE A 44 -0.18 5.44 -0.35
C PHE A 44 1.10 5.96 0.28
N ARG A 45 1.24 5.72 1.59
CA ARG A 45 2.46 5.97 2.35
C ARG A 45 3.16 4.66 2.70
N ILE A 46 4.48 4.65 2.63
CA ILE A 46 5.31 3.58 3.16
C ILE A 46 5.27 3.64 4.68
N ILE A 47 4.78 2.59 5.33
CA ILE A 47 4.86 2.48 6.78
C ILE A 47 6.25 1.94 7.17
N ASP A 48 6.63 0.80 6.61
CA ASP A 48 7.93 0.15 6.87
C ASP A 48 8.36 -0.74 5.69
N ASP A 49 9.67 -0.96 5.54
CA ASP A 49 10.25 -1.84 4.52
C ASP A 49 10.83 -3.11 5.18
N HIS A 50 10.08 -4.20 5.11
CA HIS A 50 10.52 -5.51 5.60
C HIS A 50 11.32 -6.29 4.55
N LEU A 51 11.84 -5.60 3.53
CA LEU A 51 12.72 -6.12 2.51
C LEU A 51 12.09 -7.32 1.78
N GLY A 52 12.63 -8.53 1.99
CA GLY A 52 12.16 -9.75 1.32
C GLY A 52 10.75 -10.18 1.74
N ALA A 53 10.24 -9.69 2.89
CA ALA A 53 8.89 -9.97 3.37
C ALA A 53 7.83 -9.01 2.79
N GLY A 54 8.24 -8.04 1.98
CA GLY A 54 7.36 -7.05 1.38
C GLY A 54 7.46 -5.68 2.07
N ILE A 55 6.76 -4.71 1.49
CA ILE A 55 6.71 -3.34 1.97
C ILE A 55 5.32 -3.12 2.58
N LEU A 56 5.26 -2.70 3.84
CA LEU A 56 4.02 -2.39 4.51
C LEU A 56 3.59 -0.97 4.13
N ILE A 57 2.37 -0.82 3.63
CA ILE A 57 1.82 0.46 3.18
C ILE A 57 0.44 0.71 3.77
N GLU A 58 0.05 1.98 3.84
CA GLU A 58 -1.34 2.39 4.03
C GLU A 58 -1.79 3.20 2.82
N ILE A 59 -3.04 3.01 2.42
CA ILE A 59 -3.63 3.69 1.26
C ILE A 59 -4.66 4.68 1.78
N PHE A 60 -4.57 5.91 1.28
CA PHE A 60 -5.41 7.03 1.69
C PHE A 60 -6.72 7.07 0.89
N ASN A 61 -7.83 7.43 1.54
CA ASN A 61 -9.13 7.67 0.91
C ASN A 61 -9.17 9.09 0.33
N TYR A 62 -8.20 9.37 -0.54
CA TYR A 62 -8.11 10.61 -1.30
C TYR A 62 -7.83 10.27 -2.75
N VAL A 63 -8.62 10.84 -3.66
CA VAL A 63 -8.45 10.72 -5.10
C VAL A 63 -8.26 12.11 -5.69
N GLY A 64 -7.23 12.28 -6.51
CA GLY A 64 -6.94 13.56 -7.15
C GLY A 64 -5.91 13.45 -8.26
N GLY A 65 -5.48 14.61 -8.75
CA GLY A 65 -4.42 14.72 -9.75
C GLY A 65 -3.03 14.53 -9.15
N ILE A 66 -2.01 14.45 -10.01
CA ILE A 66 -0.62 14.24 -9.55
C ILE A 66 -0.06 15.43 -8.73
N GLU A 67 -0.62 16.62 -8.91
CA GLU A 67 -0.21 17.87 -8.24
C GLU A 67 -0.98 18.14 -6.93
N THR A 68 -1.75 17.15 -6.43
CA THR A 68 -2.46 17.26 -5.16
C THR A 68 -1.52 17.63 -4.01
N ASP A 69 -2.00 18.48 -3.09
CA ASP A 69 -1.25 18.86 -1.89
C ASP A 69 -1.06 17.68 -0.93
N MET A 70 0.17 17.53 -0.44
CA MET A 70 0.55 16.45 0.47
C MET A 70 -0.27 16.42 1.76
N ASN A 71 -0.70 17.56 2.28
CA ASN A 71 -1.49 17.61 3.51
C ASN A 71 -2.90 17.09 3.27
N GLU A 72 -3.49 17.32 2.09
CA GLU A 72 -4.80 16.75 1.74
C GLU A 72 -4.75 15.23 1.68
N ILE A 73 -3.67 14.67 1.13
CA ILE A 73 -3.45 13.22 1.07
C ILE A 73 -3.35 12.63 2.49
N VAL A 74 -2.41 13.12 3.29
CA VAL A 74 -2.07 12.48 4.58
C VAL A 74 -3.06 12.78 5.70
N SER A 75 -3.90 13.82 5.55
CA SER A 75 -5.00 14.11 6.49
C SER A 75 -6.26 13.30 6.19
N SER A 76 -6.35 12.68 5.01
CA SER A 76 -7.46 11.80 4.68
C SER A 76 -7.38 10.48 5.46
N GLN A 77 -8.54 9.89 5.70
CA GLN A 77 -8.64 8.58 6.36
C GLN A 77 -8.02 7.50 5.47
N ARG A 78 -7.68 6.35 6.06
CA ARG A 78 -7.29 5.18 5.27
C ARG A 78 -8.48 4.69 4.46
N LEU A 79 -8.23 4.23 3.24
CA LEU A 79 -9.22 3.60 2.36
C LEU A 79 -9.58 2.20 2.87
N PHE A 80 -8.61 1.46 3.39
CA PHE A 80 -8.76 0.20 4.11
C PHE A 80 -7.51 -0.06 4.97
N LYS A 81 -7.48 -1.19 5.70
CA LYS A 81 -6.37 -1.55 6.58
C LYS A 81 -5.02 -1.64 5.82
N PRO A 82 -3.88 -1.44 6.50
CA PRO A 82 -2.56 -1.56 5.88
C PRO A 82 -2.33 -2.92 5.22
N ILE A 83 -1.58 -2.95 4.12
CA ILE A 83 -1.29 -4.17 3.35
C ILE A 83 0.19 -4.27 2.99
N TYR A 84 0.65 -5.49 2.68
CA TYR A 84 1.97 -5.73 2.13
C TYR A 84 1.97 -5.68 0.59
N ILE A 85 3.00 -5.06 0.00
CA ILE A 85 3.21 -5.03 -1.45
C ILE A 85 4.58 -5.59 -1.83
N SER A 86 4.67 -6.13 -3.04
CA SER A 86 5.92 -6.66 -3.65
C SER A 86 6.95 -5.57 -4.04
N GLY A 87 6.59 -4.29 -4.00
CA GLY A 87 7.41 -3.18 -4.53
C GLY A 87 7.54 -3.15 -6.06
N SER A 88 6.89 -4.07 -6.78
CA SER A 88 6.95 -4.16 -8.25
C SER A 88 6.41 -2.89 -8.93
N GLY A 89 5.33 -2.30 -8.40
CA GLY A 89 4.80 -1.01 -8.90
C GLY A 89 5.83 0.13 -8.83
N ILE A 90 6.61 0.21 -7.75
CA ILE A 90 7.64 1.24 -7.54
C ILE A 90 8.84 1.00 -8.46
N SER A 91 9.38 -0.23 -8.47
CA SER A 91 10.56 -0.58 -9.29
C SER A 91 10.30 -0.42 -10.79
N LYS A 92 9.07 -0.66 -11.25
CA LYS A 92 8.64 -0.48 -12.64
C LYS A 92 8.22 0.94 -13.00
N LYS A 93 8.37 1.91 -12.08
CA LYS A 93 7.98 3.32 -12.25
C LYS A 93 6.49 3.50 -12.59
N ARG A 94 5.66 2.52 -12.22
CA ARG A 94 4.20 2.55 -12.29
C ARG A 94 3.62 3.38 -11.15
N TRP A 95 4.23 3.29 -9.98
CA TRP A 95 3.99 4.14 -8.82
C TRP A 95 5.23 4.99 -8.58
N ARG A 96 5.08 6.32 -8.51
CA ARG A 96 6.22 7.24 -8.31
C ARG A 96 6.00 8.07 -7.06
N LYS A 97 7.12 8.38 -6.38
CA LYS A 97 7.11 9.23 -5.18
C LYS A 97 6.60 10.61 -5.58
N VAL A 98 5.62 11.11 -4.84
CA VAL A 98 5.05 12.46 -4.98
C VAL A 98 5.48 13.37 -3.82
N GLY A 99 5.87 12.78 -2.70
CA GLY A 99 6.32 13.53 -1.54
C GLY A 99 6.66 12.60 -0.38
N GLU A 100 6.70 13.16 0.83
CA GLU A 100 6.95 12.44 2.06
C GLU A 100 6.20 13.13 3.22
N THR A 101 5.83 12.35 4.23
CA THR A 101 5.33 12.89 5.49
C THR A 101 6.53 13.44 6.28
N LYS A 102 6.55 14.75 6.55
CA LYS A 102 7.62 15.39 7.32
C LYS A 102 7.65 14.84 8.75
N ASN A 103 8.83 14.46 9.23
CA ASN A 103 9.03 13.89 10.57
C ASN A 103 8.15 12.65 10.85
N TYR A 104 7.91 11.83 9.81
CA TYR A 104 7.08 10.63 9.93
C TYR A 104 7.53 9.74 11.10
N ASN A 105 6.56 9.37 11.93
CA ASN A 105 6.70 8.41 13.01
C ASN A 105 5.60 7.36 12.87
N LYS A 106 6.00 6.12 12.57
CA LYS A 106 5.06 5.02 12.29
C LYS A 106 4.12 4.68 13.44
N GLU A 107 4.48 4.95 14.69
CA GLU A 107 3.57 4.73 15.81
C GLU A 107 2.50 5.82 15.85
N THR A 108 2.89 7.10 15.81
CA THR A 108 1.92 8.20 15.95
C THR A 108 1.09 8.41 14.69
N ASP A 109 1.70 8.26 13.51
CA ASP A 109 1.05 8.55 12.24
C ASP A 109 0.31 7.34 11.67
N SER A 110 0.69 6.12 12.09
CA SER A 110 0.17 4.88 11.49
C SER A 110 -0.29 3.83 12.49
N ASN A 111 -0.16 4.06 13.79
CA ASN A 111 -0.48 3.08 14.83
C ASN A 111 0.17 1.71 14.55
N TYR A 112 1.45 1.73 14.15
CA TYR A 112 2.17 0.56 13.63
C TYR A 112 2.06 -0.65 14.54
N SER A 113 2.22 -0.46 15.85
CA SER A 113 2.13 -1.53 16.84
C SER A 113 0.76 -2.21 16.95
N SER A 114 -0.31 -1.64 16.39
CA SER A 114 -1.65 -2.23 16.36
C SER A 114 -1.99 -2.90 15.03
N ILE A 115 -1.09 -2.89 14.04
CA ILE A 115 -1.35 -3.49 12.73
C ILE A 115 -1.24 -5.01 12.88
N GLN A 116 -2.31 -5.70 12.55
CA GLN A 116 -2.43 -7.16 12.66
C GLN A 116 -2.68 -7.78 11.30
N PHE A 117 -2.19 -9.01 11.13
CA PHE A 117 -2.47 -9.81 9.96
C PHE A 117 -2.86 -11.24 10.33
N LEU A 118 -3.74 -11.85 9.53
CA LEU A 118 -3.95 -13.29 9.53
C LEU A 118 -2.82 -13.97 8.77
N ILE A 119 -2.14 -14.92 9.42
CA ILE A 119 -1.11 -15.78 8.82
C ILE A 119 -1.55 -17.24 8.83
N GLY A 120 -1.07 -18.04 7.88
CA GLY A 120 -1.44 -19.45 7.75
C GLY A 120 -2.45 -19.70 6.64
N MET A 121 -3.14 -20.83 6.71
CA MET A 121 -4.15 -21.24 5.73
C MET A 121 -5.57 -20.98 6.24
N PRO A 122 -6.56 -20.79 5.35
CA PRO A 122 -7.96 -20.72 5.75
C PRO A 122 -8.36 -21.93 6.62
N GLY A 123 -8.90 -21.65 7.81
CA GLY A 123 -9.25 -22.67 8.82
C GLY A 123 -8.16 -22.95 9.87
N GLU A 124 -6.93 -22.47 9.65
CA GLU A 124 -5.78 -22.59 10.56
C GLU A 124 -5.09 -21.23 10.77
N PHE A 125 -5.81 -20.13 10.56
CA PHE A 125 -5.24 -18.81 10.70
C PHE A 125 -4.76 -18.55 12.13
N ARG A 126 -3.68 -17.78 12.23
CA ARG A 126 -3.17 -17.19 13.47
C ARG A 126 -3.04 -15.70 13.29
N LEU A 127 -3.03 -14.95 14.39
CA LEU A 127 -2.78 -13.52 14.35
C LEU A 127 -1.30 -13.24 14.49
N TRP A 128 -0.78 -12.45 13.55
CA TRP A 128 0.54 -11.86 13.60
C TRP A 128 0.45 -10.38 13.94
N CYS A 129 1.24 -9.94 14.93
CA CYS A 129 1.34 -8.55 15.37
C CYS A 129 2.73 -8.31 15.99
N ASN A 130 3.51 -7.35 15.49
CA ASN A 130 4.85 -7.02 16.02
C ASN A 130 5.77 -8.23 16.25
N ASP A 131 5.96 -9.07 15.22
CA ASP A 131 6.80 -10.27 15.30
C ASP A 131 6.31 -11.32 16.31
N MET A 132 5.09 -11.20 16.83
CA MET A 132 4.45 -12.19 17.69
C MET A 132 3.30 -12.86 16.95
N GLU A 133 3.22 -14.18 17.12
CA GLU A 133 2.09 -14.99 16.68
C GLU A 133 1.22 -15.37 17.87
N SER A 134 -0.09 -15.33 17.70
CA SER A 134 -1.07 -15.74 18.71
C SER A 134 -2.23 -16.47 18.06
N ASP A 135 -2.87 -17.36 18.82
CA ASP A 135 -4.10 -18.01 18.36
C ASP A 135 -5.24 -16.98 18.30
N ILE A 136 -6.15 -17.16 17.34
CA ILE A 136 -7.34 -16.31 17.21
C ILE A 136 -8.28 -16.61 18.37
N ASP A 137 -8.63 -15.60 19.16
CA ASP A 137 -9.68 -15.75 20.15
C ASP A 137 -11.04 -15.75 19.46
N SER A 138 -11.92 -16.66 19.88
CA SER A 138 -13.33 -16.70 19.50
C SER A 138 -14.09 -15.37 19.64
N SER A 139 -13.61 -14.44 20.48
CA SER A 139 -14.20 -13.10 20.61
C SER A 139 -13.69 -12.07 19.60
N GLN A 140 -12.66 -12.38 18.82
CA GLN A 140 -12.10 -11.46 17.83
C GLN A 140 -12.88 -11.54 16.52
N ASP A 141 -13.32 -10.38 16.05
CA ASP A 141 -13.85 -10.24 14.69
C ASP A 141 -12.67 -10.24 13.71
N ILE A 142 -12.42 -11.39 13.08
CA ILE A 142 -11.35 -11.56 12.11
C ILE A 142 -11.71 -11.01 10.73
N ASP A 143 -12.97 -10.66 10.47
CA ASP A 143 -13.41 -10.13 9.18
C ASP A 143 -12.81 -8.74 8.91
N ASP A 144 -12.37 -8.03 9.96
CA ASP A 144 -11.68 -6.73 9.89
C ASP A 144 -10.14 -6.84 9.92
N VAL A 145 -9.58 -8.05 9.83
CA VAL A 145 -8.12 -8.30 9.83
C VAL A 145 -7.66 -8.72 8.44
N GLU A 146 -6.62 -8.08 7.92
CA GLU A 146 -6.04 -8.43 6.61
C GLU A 146 -5.28 -9.75 6.66
N GLU A 147 -5.38 -10.55 5.62
CA GLU A 147 -4.43 -11.66 5.42
C GLU A 147 -3.03 -11.12 5.08
N HIS A 148 -1.99 -11.80 5.56
CA HIS A 148 -0.60 -11.50 5.25
C HIS A 148 -0.24 -11.95 3.82
N ILE A 149 -0.75 -11.21 2.84
CA ILE A 149 -0.55 -11.43 1.41
C ILE A 149 0.34 -10.31 0.85
N ILE A 150 1.31 -10.68 0.01
CA ILE A 150 2.10 -9.72 -0.75
C ILE A 150 1.37 -9.37 -2.05
N TRP A 151 0.78 -8.18 -2.10
CA TRP A 151 0.01 -7.72 -3.24
C TRP A 151 0.91 -7.24 -4.39
N THR A 152 0.52 -7.56 -5.63
CA THR A 152 1.12 -7.00 -6.85
C THR A 152 0.45 -5.68 -7.24
N SER A 153 1.10 -4.89 -8.08
CA SER A 153 0.57 -3.57 -8.46
C SER A 153 -0.79 -3.62 -9.12
N MET A 154 -1.01 -4.57 -10.03
CA MET A 154 -2.31 -4.79 -10.66
C MET A 154 -3.40 -5.13 -9.63
N GLN A 155 -3.09 -5.96 -8.62
CA GLN A 155 -4.08 -6.37 -7.62
C GLN A 155 -4.44 -5.22 -6.68
N VAL A 156 -3.45 -4.41 -6.25
CA VAL A 156 -3.70 -3.21 -5.44
C VAL A 156 -4.60 -2.23 -6.19
N GLU A 157 -4.29 -1.94 -7.46
CA GLU A 157 -5.10 -1.01 -8.27
C GLU A 157 -6.54 -1.48 -8.45
N LYS A 158 -6.74 -2.78 -8.74
CA LYS A 158 -8.09 -3.37 -8.79
C LYS A 158 -8.82 -3.27 -7.47
N ARG A 159 -8.13 -3.54 -6.35
CA ARG A 159 -8.73 -3.48 -5.01
C ARG A 159 -9.15 -2.05 -4.66
N VAL A 160 -8.29 -1.07 -4.91
CA VAL A 160 -8.60 0.36 -4.70
C VAL A 160 -9.85 0.75 -5.49
N LEU A 161 -9.93 0.39 -6.77
CA LEU A 161 -11.09 0.71 -7.60
C LEU A 161 -12.39 0.07 -7.10
N LYS A 162 -12.34 -1.20 -6.65
CA LYS A 162 -13.51 -1.88 -6.06
C LYS A 162 -14.01 -1.17 -4.81
N VAL A 163 -13.10 -0.83 -3.90
CA VAL A 163 -13.47 -0.12 -2.65
C VAL A 163 -14.01 1.28 -2.93
N LEU A 164 -13.52 1.95 -3.98
CA LEU A 164 -14.05 3.23 -4.46
C LEU A 164 -15.36 3.11 -5.26
N GLY A 165 -15.89 1.91 -5.49
CA GLY A 165 -17.12 1.69 -6.28
C GLY A 165 -16.97 1.98 -7.78
N ARG A 166 -15.76 1.81 -8.32
CA ARG A 166 -15.39 2.10 -9.72
C ARG A 166 -15.14 0.84 -10.57
N LEU A 167 -15.21 -0.34 -9.96
CA LEU A 167 -15.17 -1.68 -10.55
C LEU A 167 -16.06 -2.62 -9.74
#